data_AF-A0A7W1GRS4-F1
#
_entry.id   AF-A0A7W1GRS4-F1
#
_cell.length_a   1.000
_cell.length_b   1.000
_cell.length_c   1.000
_cell.angle_alpha   90.00
_cell.angle_beta   90.00
_cell.angle_gamma   90.00
#
_symmetry.space_group_name_H-M   'P 1'
#
loop_
_entity.id
_entity.type
_entity.pdbx_description
1 polymer ?
#
loop_
_entity_poly.entity_id
_entity_poly.type
_entity_poly.pdbx_seq_one_letter_code
_entity_poly.pdbx_strand_id
1 'polypeptide(L)'
;AVIAVPVSVLVASWAGFAMTRVSRRVSALLVGASLVALMVPITALLVPRFAFYRVLGLTDTLVPLVLPALVATSPFYVLVYYVAFRAVPRDLYDASLLADASPLRMWWRVAMPLVRPVTVAVAALVFVLTWSNFLEPLVYVYDRDLFTVPLALRSLSTLDPTDYSVFLAGAVLASIPALVLFGVAQRRFLHEYRGPGWLGR
;
A
#
# COMPACT_ATOMS: atom_id res chain seq x y z
N ALA A 1 9.86 1.67 -3.00
CA ALA A 1 9.26 1.00 -1.82
C ALA A 1 9.37 1.83 -0.55
N VAL A 2 10.57 2.23 -0.11
CA VAL A 2 10.80 2.96 1.16
C VAL A 2 9.96 4.23 1.29
N ILE A 3 9.76 4.98 0.20
CA ILE A 3 8.92 6.19 0.20
C ILE A 3 7.44 5.84 -0.03
N ALA A 4 7.16 5.06 -1.07
CA ALA A 4 5.79 4.74 -1.48
C ALA A 4 4.99 4.04 -0.37
N VAL A 5 5.56 3.06 0.35
CA VAL A 5 4.82 2.27 1.34
C VAL A 5 4.32 3.13 2.52
N PRO A 6 5.17 3.91 3.24
CA PRO A 6 4.70 4.79 4.30
C PRO A 6 3.68 5.83 3.83
N VAL A 7 3.89 6.40 2.64
CA VAL A 7 2.99 7.41 2.08
C VAL A 7 1.62 6.79 1.78
N SER A 8 1.57 5.63 1.12
CA SER A 8 0.31 4.94 0.84
C SER A 8 -0.42 4.55 2.11
N VAL A 9 0.30 4.03 3.12
CA VAL A 9 -0.25 3.69 4.44
C VAL A 9 -0.86 4.91 5.10
N LEU A 10 -0.14 6.04 5.12
CA LEU A 10 -0.60 7.28 5.73
C LEU A 10 -1.87 7.78 5.04
N VAL A 11 -1.82 7.96 3.71
CA VAL A 11 -2.95 8.48 2.92
C VAL A 11 -4.16 7.55 3.00
N ALA A 12 -3.95 6.23 2.87
CA ALA A 12 -5.04 5.25 2.96
C ALA A 12 -5.70 5.27 4.33
N SER A 13 -4.91 5.37 5.41
CA SER A 13 -5.42 5.41 6.77
C SER A 13 -6.19 6.70 7.06
N TRP A 14 -5.72 7.85 6.56
CA TRP A 14 -6.45 9.12 6.68
C TRP A 14 -7.77 9.09 5.91
N ALA A 15 -7.74 8.64 4.66
CA ALA A 15 -8.95 8.55 3.84
C ALA A 15 -9.97 7.58 4.47
N GLY A 16 -9.52 6.39 4.88
CA GLY A 16 -10.37 5.40 5.54
C GLY A 16 -10.96 5.91 6.85
N PHE A 17 -10.16 6.61 7.67
CA PHE A 17 -10.64 7.22 8.91
C PHE A 17 -11.65 8.35 8.64
N ALA A 18 -11.37 9.24 7.69
CA ALA A 18 -12.29 10.31 7.31
C ALA A 18 -13.64 9.76 6.80
N MET A 19 -13.62 8.66 6.05
CA MET A 19 -14.83 7.98 5.59
C MET A 19 -15.71 7.45 6.73
N THR A 20 -15.16 7.22 7.93
CA THR A 20 -15.94 6.85 9.13
C THR A 20 -16.65 8.04 9.78
N ARG A 21 -16.22 9.27 9.49
CA ARG A 21 -16.68 10.52 10.11
C ARG A 21 -17.74 11.25 9.29
N VAL A 22 -17.85 10.94 8.01
CA VAL A 22 -18.89 11.49 7.14
C VAL A 22 -20.22 10.75 7.33
N SER A 23 -21.31 11.33 6.82
CA SER A 23 -22.64 10.71 6.91
C SER A 23 -22.68 9.34 6.23
N ARG A 24 -23.56 8.44 6.70
CA ARG A 24 -23.71 7.08 6.16
C ARG A 24 -23.96 7.07 4.65
N ARG A 25 -24.68 8.06 4.13
CA ARG A 25 -24.97 8.20 2.68
C ARG A 25 -23.70 8.52 1.89
N VAL A 26 -22.91 9.51 2.33
CA VAL A 26 -21.63 9.88 1.69
C VAL A 26 -20.64 8.72 1.77
N SER A 27 -20.55 8.09 2.94
CA SER A 27 -19.69 6.93 3.16
C SER A 27 -20.04 5.78 2.19
N ALA A 28 -21.34 5.47 2.02
CA ALA A 28 -21.80 4.46 1.07
C ALA A 28 -21.48 4.82 -0.38
N LEU A 29 -21.64 6.10 -0.77
CA LEU A 29 -21.25 6.58 -2.10
C LEU A 29 -19.76 6.42 -2.36
N LEU A 30 -18.90 6.81 -1.42
CA LEU A 30 -17.45 6.68 -1.52
C LEU A 30 -17.00 5.21 -1.60
N VAL A 31 -17.66 4.32 -0.85
CA VAL A 31 -17.44 2.88 -0.96
C VAL A 31 -17.83 2.39 -2.37
N GLY A 32 -19.02 2.73 -2.85
CA GLY A 32 -19.47 2.36 -4.20
C GLY A 32 -18.53 2.86 -5.30
N ALA A 33 -18.11 4.13 -5.23
CA ALA A 33 -17.16 4.72 -6.17
C ALA A 33 -15.79 4.01 -6.12
N SER A 34 -15.31 3.66 -4.93
CA SER A 34 -14.06 2.91 -4.76
C SER A 34 -14.15 1.51 -5.39
N LEU A 35 -15.29 0.82 -5.23
CA LEU A 35 -15.51 -0.49 -5.85
C LEU A 35 -15.53 -0.40 -7.37
N VAL A 36 -16.23 0.59 -7.95
CA VAL A 36 -16.22 0.83 -9.41
C VAL A 36 -14.81 1.14 -9.90
N ALA A 37 -14.04 1.96 -9.18
CA ALA A 37 -12.66 2.26 -9.53
C ALA A 37 -11.75 1.01 -9.50
N LEU A 38 -12.01 0.05 -8.60
CA LEU A 38 -11.28 -1.22 -8.55
C LEU A 38 -11.61 -2.15 -9.73
N MET A 39 -12.74 -1.96 -10.41
CA MET A 39 -13.06 -2.71 -11.63
C MET A 39 -12.29 -2.22 -12.85
N VAL A 40 -11.67 -1.03 -12.77
CA VAL A 40 -10.88 -0.48 -13.88
C VAL A 40 -9.55 -1.23 -13.99
N PRO A 41 -9.25 -1.87 -15.13
CA PRO A 41 -7.99 -2.57 -15.31
C PRO A 41 -6.82 -1.58 -15.33
N ILE A 42 -5.89 -1.75 -14.39
CA ILE A 42 -4.72 -0.86 -14.23
C ILE A 42 -3.88 -0.81 -15.51
N THR A 43 -3.79 -1.93 -16.25
CA THR A 43 -3.07 -2.02 -17.52
C THR A 43 -3.69 -1.17 -18.63
N ALA A 44 -5.01 -0.97 -18.64
CA ALA A 44 -5.65 -0.08 -19.61
C ALA A 44 -5.33 1.40 -19.34
N LEU A 45 -5.00 1.75 -18.10
CA LEU A 45 -4.58 3.10 -17.72
C LEU A 45 -3.09 3.36 -18.01
N LEU A 46 -2.31 2.37 -18.44
CA LEU A 46 -0.87 2.52 -18.64
C LEU A 46 -0.53 3.57 -19.70
N VAL A 47 -1.14 3.45 -20.88
CA VAL A 47 -0.93 4.37 -22.01
C VAL A 47 -1.34 5.82 -21.66
N PRO A 48 -2.55 6.09 -21.13
CA PRO A 48 -2.91 7.46 -20.77
C PRO A 48 -2.06 8.02 -19.62
N ARG A 49 -1.67 7.19 -18.64
CA ARG A 49 -0.73 7.62 -17.58
C ARG A 49 0.64 7.96 -18.14
N PHE A 50 1.14 7.18 -19.09
CA PHE A 50 2.40 7.47 -19.77
C PHE A 50 2.33 8.80 -20.52
N ALA A 51 1.28 9.02 -21.31
CA ALA A 51 1.07 10.29 -22.01
C ALA A 51 1.03 11.46 -21.01
N PHE A 52 0.33 11.31 -19.88
CA PHE A 52 0.27 12.31 -18.82
C PHE A 52 1.67 12.66 -18.26
N TYR A 53 2.45 11.66 -17.83
CA TYR A 53 3.78 11.90 -17.29
C TYR A 53 4.76 12.44 -18.32
N ARG A 54 4.63 12.02 -19.58
CA ARG A 54 5.47 12.51 -20.68
C ARG A 54 5.21 13.98 -20.98
N VAL A 55 3.94 14.41 -21.01
CA VAL A 55 3.58 15.83 -21.21
C VAL A 55 4.12 16.70 -20.08
N LEU A 56 4.15 16.18 -18.86
CA LEU A 56 4.72 16.87 -17.70
C LEU A 56 6.25 16.81 -17.63
N GLY A 57 6.92 16.08 -18.56
CA GLY A 57 8.37 15.88 -18.52
C GLY A 57 8.86 15.07 -17.32
N LEU A 58 7.99 14.22 -16.74
CA LEU A 58 8.30 13.40 -15.56
C LEU A 58 8.73 11.96 -15.91
N THR A 59 8.74 11.61 -17.20
CA THR A 59 9.37 10.36 -17.68
C THR A 59 10.87 10.40 -17.47
N ASP A 60 11.47 9.22 -17.34
CA ASP A 60 12.87 9.01 -16.96
C ASP A 60 13.22 9.52 -15.55
N THR A 61 12.25 9.42 -14.63
CA THR A 61 12.44 9.72 -13.21
C THR A 61 11.73 8.67 -12.35
N LEU A 62 12.00 8.66 -11.04
CA LEU A 62 11.26 7.81 -10.11
C LEU A 62 9.88 8.37 -9.71
N VAL A 63 9.54 9.60 -10.15
CA VAL A 63 8.28 10.27 -9.75
C VAL A 63 7.06 9.44 -10.16
N PRO A 64 6.91 8.95 -11.40
CA PRO A 64 5.76 8.13 -11.80
C PRO A 64 5.56 6.88 -10.95
N LEU A 65 6.64 6.33 -10.36
CA LEU A 65 6.61 5.13 -9.52
C LEU A 65 6.19 5.42 -8.08
N VAL A 66 6.36 6.66 -7.61
CA VAL A 66 6.03 7.07 -6.23
C VAL A 66 4.70 7.81 -6.17
N LEU A 67 4.34 8.57 -7.21
CA LEU A 67 3.16 9.42 -7.23
C LEU A 67 1.84 8.68 -6.92
N PRO A 68 1.62 7.42 -7.37
CA PRO A 68 0.43 6.66 -6.99
C PRO A 68 0.26 6.51 -5.48
N ALA A 69 1.33 6.55 -4.68
CA ALA A 69 1.25 6.48 -3.23
C ALA A 69 0.49 7.69 -2.62
N LEU A 70 0.56 8.86 -3.25
CA LEU A 70 -0.18 10.06 -2.82
C LEU A 70 -1.69 9.90 -2.92
N VAL A 71 -2.16 8.92 -3.70
CA VAL A 71 -3.57 8.54 -3.82
C VAL A 71 -3.81 7.13 -3.24
N ALA A 72 -3.06 6.79 -2.19
CA ALA A 72 -3.13 5.53 -1.46
C ALA A 72 -2.72 4.28 -2.26
N THR A 73 -2.14 4.40 -3.46
CA THR A 73 -1.83 3.33 -4.42
C THR A 73 -3.06 2.62 -5.00
N SER A 74 -4.06 2.32 -4.18
CA SER A 74 -5.31 1.67 -4.58
C SER A 74 -6.44 2.05 -3.63
N PRO A 75 -7.68 2.26 -4.15
CA PRO A 75 -8.87 2.42 -3.32
C PRO A 75 -9.11 1.24 -2.36
N PHE A 76 -8.60 0.05 -2.69
CA PHE A 76 -8.68 -1.14 -1.84
C PHE A 76 -8.12 -0.88 -0.44
N TYR A 77 -6.96 -0.24 -0.33
CA TYR A 77 -6.33 0.02 0.97
C TYR A 77 -7.13 1.02 1.82
N VAL A 78 -7.76 2.01 1.18
CA VAL A 78 -8.68 2.93 1.84
C VAL A 78 -9.87 2.17 2.43
N LEU A 79 -10.45 1.24 1.65
CA LEU A 79 -11.58 0.42 2.10
C LEU A 79 -11.21 -0.51 3.25
N VAL A 80 -10.02 -1.11 3.22
CA VAL A 80 -9.50 -1.95 4.31
C VAL A 80 -9.40 -1.15 5.60
N TYR A 81 -8.82 0.05 5.56
CA TYR A 81 -8.79 0.94 6.73
C TYR A 81 -10.17 1.38 7.18
N TYR A 82 -11.05 1.74 6.24
CA TYR A 82 -12.42 2.15 6.54
C TYR A 82 -13.18 1.06 7.32
N VAL A 83 -13.10 -0.19 6.88
CA VAL A 83 -13.72 -1.33 7.59
C VAL A 83 -13.07 -1.53 8.96
N ALA A 84 -11.74 -1.48 9.05
CA ALA A 84 -11.01 -1.64 10.31
C ALA A 84 -11.37 -0.56 11.34
N PHE A 85 -11.41 0.72 10.94
CA PHE A 85 -11.76 1.81 11.85
C PHE A 85 -13.22 1.78 12.28
N ARG A 86 -14.13 1.24 11.45
CA ARG A 86 -15.54 1.03 11.81
C ARG A 86 -15.75 -0.11 12.80
N ALA A 87 -14.83 -1.06 12.88
CA ALA A 87 -14.86 -2.14 13.85
C ALA A 87 -14.43 -1.70 15.26
N VAL A 88 -13.75 -0.55 15.38
CA VAL A 88 -13.38 0.03 16.67
C VAL A 88 -14.65 0.44 17.45
N PRO A 89 -14.79 0.05 18.73
CA PRO A 89 -15.93 0.44 19.57
C PRO A 89 -16.15 1.95 19.61
N ARG A 90 -17.40 2.39 19.46
CA ARG A 90 -17.75 3.82 19.41
C ARG A 90 -17.40 4.56 20.69
N ASP A 91 -17.54 3.90 21.83
CA ASP A 91 -17.25 4.47 23.15
C ASP A 91 -15.81 5.00 23.27
N LEU A 92 -14.86 4.39 22.56
CA LEU A 92 -13.47 4.86 22.52
C LEU A 92 -13.33 6.18 21.74
N TYR A 93 -14.12 6.36 20.69
CA TYR A 93 -14.19 7.63 19.97
C TYR A 93 -14.94 8.69 20.77
N ASP A 94 -16.04 8.33 21.43
CA ASP A 94 -16.84 9.25 22.25
C ASP A 94 -16.03 9.75 23.46
N ALA A 95 -15.27 8.87 24.12
CA ALA A 95 -14.36 9.25 25.20
C ALA A 95 -13.30 10.26 24.74
N SER A 96 -12.80 10.13 23.51
CA SER A 96 -11.83 11.08 22.97
C SER A 96 -12.44 12.43 22.56
N LEU A 97 -13.73 12.46 22.21
CA LEU A 97 -14.48 13.70 21.99
C LEU A 97 -14.68 14.47 23.29
N LEU A 98 -14.97 13.77 24.41
CA LEU A 98 -15.04 14.38 25.74
C LEU A 98 -13.71 15.00 26.19
N ALA A 99 -12.58 14.53 25.65
CA ALA A 99 -11.24 15.04 25.91
C ALA A 99 -10.79 16.12 24.90
N ASP A 100 -11.72 16.71 24.14
CA ASP A 100 -11.46 17.71 23.08
C ASP A 100 -10.34 17.28 22.11
N ALA A 101 -10.25 15.99 21.81
CA ALA A 101 -9.24 15.49 20.90
C ALA A 101 -9.59 15.89 19.45
N SER A 102 -8.68 16.62 18.79
CA SER A 102 -8.80 16.90 17.36
C SER A 102 -8.87 15.60 16.54
N PRO A 103 -9.50 15.60 15.34
CA PRO A 103 -9.63 14.40 14.52
C PRO A 103 -8.29 13.71 14.23
N LEU A 104 -7.23 14.49 13.99
CA LEU A 104 -5.89 13.96 13.76
C LEU A 104 -5.31 13.29 15.02
N ARG A 105 -5.51 13.90 16.19
CA ARG A 105 -5.08 13.34 17.48
C ARG A 105 -5.84 12.05 17.77
N MET A 106 -7.14 12.02 17.48
CA MET A 106 -7.98 10.83 17.63
C MET A 106 -7.55 9.70 16.69
N TRP A 107 -7.28 10.01 15.42
CA TRP A 107 -6.72 9.05 14.47
C TRP A 107 -5.40 8.46 14.98
N TRP A 108 -4.45 9.30 15.38
CA TRP A 108 -3.10 8.84 15.74
C TRP A 108 -3.04 8.13 17.10
N ARG A 109 -3.74 8.65 18.11
CA ARG A 109 -3.62 8.17 19.50
C ARG A 109 -4.66 7.11 19.89
N VAL A 110 -5.81 7.06 19.21
CA VAL A 110 -6.89 6.12 19.53
C VAL A 110 -7.07 5.10 18.42
N ALA A 111 -7.31 5.54 17.19
CA ALA A 111 -7.70 4.64 16.11
C ALA A 111 -6.52 3.78 15.61
N MET A 112 -5.40 4.41 15.25
CA MET A 112 -4.23 3.74 14.67
C MET A 112 -3.63 2.63 15.56
N PRO A 113 -3.47 2.81 16.89
CA PRO A 113 -2.97 1.75 17.77
C PRO A 113 -3.83 0.49 17.77
N LEU A 114 -5.15 0.64 17.61
CA LEU A 114 -6.10 -0.48 17.60
C LEU A 114 -6.15 -1.21 16.25
N VAL A 115 -5.77 -0.53 15.16
CA VAL A 115 -5.70 -1.13 13.81
C VAL A 115 -4.27 -1.35 13.33
N ARG A 116 -3.28 -1.40 14.25
CA ARG A 116 -1.90 -1.80 13.96
C ARG A 116 -1.77 -3.07 13.12
N PRO A 117 -2.58 -4.13 13.32
CA PRO A 117 -2.44 -5.38 12.56
C PRO A 117 -2.80 -5.18 11.10
N VAL A 118 -3.90 -4.45 10.88
CA VAL A 118 -4.36 -4.03 9.57
C VAL A 118 -3.31 -3.13 8.91
N THR A 119 -2.67 -2.25 9.67
CA THR A 119 -1.60 -1.38 9.17
C THR A 119 -0.41 -2.20 8.66
N VAL A 120 0.01 -3.23 9.40
CA VAL A 120 1.08 -4.15 8.97
C VAL A 120 0.67 -4.91 7.71
N ALA A 121 -0.59 -5.39 7.63
CA ALA A 121 -1.10 -6.08 6.44
C ALA A 121 -1.10 -5.18 5.21
N VAL A 122 -1.64 -3.96 5.33
CA VAL A 122 -1.67 -2.98 4.23
C VAL A 122 -0.25 -2.62 3.81
N ALA A 123 0.65 -2.32 4.76
CA ALA A 123 2.04 -2.02 4.44
C ALA A 123 2.72 -3.16 3.68
N ALA A 124 2.46 -4.41 4.09
CA ALA A 124 3.03 -5.58 3.42
C ALA A 124 2.48 -5.76 2.00
N LEU A 125 1.17 -5.62 1.81
CA LEU A 125 0.55 -5.70 0.49
C LEU A 125 1.04 -4.59 -0.45
N VAL A 126 1.11 -3.34 0.01
CA VAL A 126 1.64 -2.22 -0.78
C VAL A 126 3.11 -2.47 -1.13
N PHE A 127 3.90 -2.99 -0.18
CA PHE A 127 5.29 -3.31 -0.42
C PHE A 127 5.43 -4.34 -1.54
N VAL A 128 4.72 -5.47 -1.46
CA VAL A 128 4.80 -6.52 -2.46
C VAL A 128 4.45 -5.96 -3.84
N LEU A 129 3.36 -5.19 -3.96
CA LEU A 129 2.99 -4.56 -5.24
C LEU A 129 4.06 -3.60 -5.76
N THR A 130 4.65 -2.79 -4.89
CA THR A 130 5.64 -1.78 -5.32
C THR A 130 6.99 -2.40 -5.63
N TRP A 131 7.40 -3.43 -4.88
CA TRP A 131 8.69 -4.08 -4.99
C TRP A 131 8.78 -5.02 -6.20
N SER A 132 7.69 -5.75 -6.49
CA SER A 132 7.61 -6.64 -7.65
C SER A 132 7.21 -5.92 -8.95
N ASN A 133 6.90 -4.63 -8.89
CA ASN A 133 6.48 -3.86 -10.05
C ASN A 133 7.58 -3.79 -11.10
N PHE A 134 7.31 -4.39 -12.25
CA PHE A 134 8.19 -4.39 -13.40
C PHE A 134 7.65 -3.52 -14.54
N LEU A 135 6.34 -3.53 -14.74
CA LEU A 135 5.70 -3.00 -15.94
C LEU A 135 5.74 -1.46 -15.98
N GLU A 136 5.49 -0.76 -14.87
CA GLU A 136 5.57 0.70 -14.85
C GLU A 136 7.02 1.21 -15.02
N PRO A 137 8.03 0.69 -14.30
CA PRO A 137 9.43 1.06 -14.54
C PRO A 137 9.87 0.85 -15.99
N LEU A 138 9.47 -0.26 -16.62
CA LEU A 138 9.80 -0.56 -18.02
C LEU A 138 9.33 0.53 -18.99
N VAL A 139 8.21 1.19 -18.69
CA VAL A 139 7.62 2.21 -19.56
C VAL A 139 8.11 3.62 -19.20
N TYR A 140 8.40 3.87 -17.91
CA TYR A 140 8.71 5.20 -17.39
C TYR A 140 10.19 5.51 -17.23
N VAL A 141 11.08 4.51 -17.20
CA VAL A 141 12.50 4.70 -16.89
C VAL A 141 13.37 4.16 -18.03
N TYR A 142 14.34 4.98 -18.47
CA TYR A 142 15.29 4.65 -19.53
C TYR A 142 16.73 4.66 -19.02
N ASP A 143 17.05 5.54 -18.07
CA ASP A 143 18.35 5.59 -17.40
C ASP A 143 18.55 4.35 -16.52
N ARG A 144 19.67 3.65 -16.73
CA ARG A 144 20.04 2.44 -16.00
C ARG A 144 20.26 2.70 -14.51
N ASP A 145 20.70 3.90 -14.14
CA ASP A 145 20.93 4.26 -12.74
C ASP A 145 19.61 4.36 -11.95
N LEU A 146 18.49 4.47 -12.66
CA LEU A 146 17.14 4.53 -12.08
C LEU A 146 16.40 3.19 -12.15
N PHE A 147 17.03 2.13 -12.67
CA PHE A 147 16.37 0.84 -12.82
C PHE A 147 15.98 0.26 -11.47
N THR A 148 14.72 -0.15 -11.37
CA THR A 148 14.27 -0.97 -10.25
C THR A 148 14.88 -2.36 -10.35
N VAL A 149 14.98 -3.07 -9.22
CA VAL A 149 15.55 -4.43 -9.19
C VAL A 149 14.89 -5.37 -10.23
N PRO A 150 13.55 -5.43 -10.38
CA PRO A 150 12.94 -6.26 -11.42
C PRO A 150 13.31 -5.84 -12.85
N LEU A 151 13.42 -4.53 -13.11
CA LEU A 151 13.81 -4.02 -14.43
C LEU A 151 15.27 -4.32 -14.76
N ALA A 152 16.16 -4.15 -13.78
CA ALA A 152 17.58 -4.49 -13.91
C ALA A 152 17.78 -6.00 -14.18
N LEU A 153 17.08 -6.87 -13.43
CA LEU A 153 17.13 -8.32 -13.67
C LEU A 153 16.63 -8.69 -15.07
N ARG A 154 15.56 -8.04 -15.55
CA ARG A 154 15.10 -8.26 -16.91
C ARG A 154 16.16 -7.85 -17.94
N SER A 155 16.84 -6.72 -17.72
CA SER A 155 17.90 -6.26 -18.62
C SER A 155 19.06 -7.26 -18.72
N LEU A 156 19.44 -7.91 -17.61
CA LEU A 156 20.46 -8.96 -17.61
C LEU A 156 20.06 -10.14 -18.49
N SER A 157 18.81 -10.62 -18.35
CA SER A 157 18.30 -11.73 -19.17
C SER A 157 18.24 -11.44 -20.67
N THR A 158 18.26 -10.16 -21.07
CA THR A 158 18.28 -9.75 -22.48
C THR A 158 19.69 -9.48 -23.02
N LEU A 159 20.62 -9.06 -22.16
CA LEU A 159 21.99 -8.71 -22.56
C LEU A 159 22.91 -9.93 -22.61
N ASP A 160 22.76 -10.85 -21.67
CA ASP A 160 23.51 -12.11 -21.65
C ASP A 160 22.56 -13.29 -21.36
N PRO A 161 21.81 -13.77 -22.38
CA PRO A 161 20.77 -14.77 -22.19
C PRO A 161 21.27 -16.13 -21.69
N THR A 162 22.58 -16.38 -21.79
CA THR A 162 23.21 -17.65 -21.39
C THR A 162 23.78 -17.64 -19.98
N ASP A 163 23.95 -16.47 -19.37
CA ASP A 163 24.46 -16.36 -17.99
C ASP A 163 23.32 -16.48 -16.95
N TYR A 164 22.81 -17.72 -16.83
CA TYR A 164 21.81 -18.05 -15.82
C TYR A 164 22.35 -17.88 -14.39
N SER A 165 23.67 -17.98 -14.18
CA SER A 165 24.28 -17.88 -12.86
C SER A 165 24.09 -16.48 -12.28
N VAL A 166 24.41 -15.44 -13.05
CA VAL A 166 24.22 -14.05 -12.62
C VAL A 166 22.73 -13.71 -12.47
N PHE A 167 21.88 -14.14 -13.42
CA PHE A 167 20.44 -13.91 -13.34
C PHE A 167 19.80 -14.54 -12.09
N LEU A 168 20.10 -15.81 -11.79
CA LEU A 168 19.56 -16.50 -10.63
C LEU A 168 20.10 -15.92 -9.31
N ALA A 169 21.38 -15.57 -9.25
CA ALA A 169 21.94 -14.88 -8.08
C ALA A 169 21.21 -13.55 -7.80
N GLY A 170 20.97 -12.77 -8.84
CA GLY A 170 20.19 -11.53 -8.75
C GLY A 170 18.73 -11.77 -8.32
N ALA A 171 18.08 -12.82 -8.83
CA ALA A 171 16.71 -13.18 -8.45
C ALA A 171 16.60 -13.59 -6.97
N VAL A 172 17.60 -14.30 -6.44
CA VAL A 172 17.69 -14.62 -5.00
C VAL A 172 17.80 -13.33 -4.18
N LEU A 173 18.72 -12.43 -4.54
CA LEU A 173 18.89 -11.15 -3.85
C LEU A 173 17.61 -10.29 -3.90
N ALA A 174 16.93 -10.25 -5.04
CA ALA A 174 15.67 -9.52 -5.21
C ALA A 174 14.53 -10.08 -4.33
N SER A 175 14.60 -11.35 -3.96
CA SER A 175 13.60 -12.01 -3.12
C SER A 175 13.81 -11.76 -1.62
N ILE A 176 15.05 -11.46 -1.18
CA ILE A 176 15.40 -11.26 0.24
C ILE A 176 14.51 -10.22 0.94
N PRO A 177 14.27 -9.01 0.40
CA PRO A 177 13.46 -8.01 1.09
C PRO A 177 12.02 -8.45 1.34
N ALA A 178 11.42 -9.19 0.39
CA ALA A 178 10.09 -9.74 0.55
C ALA A 178 10.05 -10.82 1.65
N LEU A 179 11.07 -11.69 1.72
CA LEU A 179 11.20 -12.71 2.76
C LEU A 179 11.39 -12.10 4.16
N VAL A 180 12.23 -11.07 4.28
CA VAL A 180 12.44 -10.34 5.53
C VAL A 180 11.14 -9.69 6.00
N LEU A 181 10.44 -9.00 5.10
CA LEU A 181 9.15 -8.39 5.40
C LEU A 181 8.13 -9.44 5.85
N PHE A 182 8.03 -10.56 5.14
CA PHE A 182 7.12 -11.64 5.48
C PHE A 182 7.41 -12.19 6.88
N GLY A 183 8.68 -12.46 7.21
CA GLY A 183 9.08 -12.92 8.54
C GLY A 183 8.74 -11.94 9.66
N VAL A 184 8.89 -10.62 9.41
CA VAL A 184 8.49 -9.58 10.38
C VAL A 184 6.97 -9.51 10.53
N ALA A 185 6.23 -9.58 9.41
CA ALA A 185 4.77 -9.48 9.41
C ALA A 185 4.12 -10.67 10.11
N GLN A 186 4.59 -11.91 9.86
CA GLN A 186 4.09 -13.12 10.51
C GLN A 186 4.15 -13.04 12.05
N ARG A 187 5.27 -12.55 12.60
CA ARG A 187 5.41 -12.40 14.06
C ARG A 187 4.37 -11.46 14.67
N ARG A 188 3.93 -10.44 13.91
CA ARG A 188 2.90 -9.49 14.35
C ARG A 188 1.51 -10.09 14.29
N PHE A 189 1.17 -10.83 13.23
CA PHE A 189 -0.13 -11.49 13.11
C PHE A 189 -0.32 -12.63 14.11
N LEU A 190 0.73 -13.41 14.39
CA LEU A 190 0.64 -14.55 15.31
C LEU A 190 0.51 -14.14 16.78
N HIS A 191 0.99 -12.94 17.16
CA HIS A 191 0.92 -12.47 18.55
C HIS A 191 -0.48 -12.05 19.00
N GLU A 192 -1.40 -11.81 18.06
CA GLU A 192 -2.77 -11.33 18.34
C GLU A 192 -3.82 -12.42 18.30
N TYR A 193 -3.49 -13.61 17.79
CA TYR A 193 -4.32 -14.80 17.97
C TYR A 193 -4.16 -15.38 19.38
N ARG A 194 -4.31 -14.53 20.41
CA ARG A 194 -4.77 -14.94 21.74
C ARG A 194 -6.28 -14.81 21.71
N GLY A 195 -6.92 -15.74 21.00
CA GLY A 195 -8.38 -15.86 21.01
C GLY A 195 -8.89 -15.97 22.46
N PRO A 196 -10.14 -15.60 22.72
CA PRO A 196 -10.75 -15.89 24.01
C PRO A 196 -10.57 -17.38 24.27
N GLY A 197 -9.94 -17.71 25.40
CA GLY A 197 -10.01 -19.06 25.92
C GLY A 197 -11.49 -19.40 26.04
N TRP A 198 -11.94 -20.38 25.27
CA TRP A 198 -13.24 -21.02 25.38
C TRP A 198 -13.33 -21.85 26.69
N LEU A 199 -12.79 -21.35 27.79
CA LEU A 199 -12.88 -21.94 29.11
C LEU A 199 -13.90 -21.15 29.94
N GLY A 200 -15.16 -21.55 29.77
CA GLY A 200 -15.95 -21.97 30.93
C GLY A 200 -16.88 -20.93 31.57
N ARG A 201 -18.17 -21.27 31.50
CA ARG A 201 -19.35 -20.83 32.26
C ARG A 201 -20.16 -19.69 31.67
#